data_AF-A0A285CW54-F1
#
_entry.id   AF-A0A285CW54-F1
#
_cell.length_a   1.000
_cell.length_b   1.000
_cell.length_c   1.000
_cell.angle_alpha   90.00
_cell.angle_beta   90.00
_cell.angle_gamma   90.00
#
_symmetry.space_group_name_H-M   'P 1'
#
loop_
_entity.id
_entity.type
_entity.pdbx_description
1 polymer ?
#
loop_
_entity_poly.entity_id
_entity_poly.type
_entity_poly.pdbx_seq_one_letter_code
_entity_poly.pdbx_strand_id
1 'polypeptide(L)' 'MKSLTTLISLLALAGLASCGPATDAGCAGWRAVRVADATVDYLAAHDEAALEALIAHHETGQRLGCWR' A
#
# COMPACT_ATOMS: atom_id res chain seq x y z
N MET A 1 -39.17 -12.25 -18.08
CA MET A 1 -39.07 -11.97 -16.63
C MET A 1 -37.69 -12.28 -16.03
N LYS A 2 -36.97 -13.33 -16.46
CA LYS A 2 -35.60 -13.66 -16.00
C LYS A 2 -34.49 -12.65 -16.35
N SER A 3 -34.73 -11.75 -17.32
CA SER A 3 -33.70 -10.85 -17.86
C SER A 3 -33.54 -9.55 -17.05
N LEU A 4 -34.60 -9.10 -16.37
CA LEU A 4 -34.59 -7.83 -15.61
C LEU A 4 -33.84 -7.97 -14.29
N THR A 5 -33.96 -9.12 -13.62
CA THR A 5 -33.32 -9.39 -12.32
C THR A 5 -31.81 -9.51 -12.45
N THR A 6 -31.31 -10.04 -13.56
CA THR A 6 -29.86 -10.18 -13.81
C THR A 6 -29.18 -8.82 -14.05
N LEU A 7 -29.87 -7.90 -14.71
CA LEU A 7 -29.39 -6.55 -14.98
C LEU A 7 -29.24 -5.72 -13.69
N ILE A 8 -30.19 -5.86 -12.75
CA ILE A 8 -30.16 -5.15 -11.46
C ILE A 8 -28.97 -5.62 -10.60
N SER A 9 -28.67 -6.92 -10.59
CA SER A 9 -27.53 -7.47 -9.85
C SER A 9 -26.17 -7.02 -10.40
N LEU A 10 -26.04 -6.82 -11.71
CA LEU A 10 -24.81 -6.33 -12.35
C LEU A 10 -24.55 -4.85 -12.04
N LEU A 11 -25.60 -4.03 -11.98
CA LEU A 11 -25.50 -2.61 -11.61
C LEU A 11 -25.11 -2.40 -10.14
N ALA A 12 -25.54 -3.31 -9.24
CA ALA A 12 -25.20 -3.24 -7.82
C ALA A 12 -23.71 -3.54 -7.54
N LEU A 13 -23.08 -4.44 -8.30
CA LEU A 13 -21.66 -4.76 -8.12
C LEU A 13 -20.71 -3.62 -8.55
N ALA A 14 -21.12 -2.79 -9.53
CA ALA A 14 -20.30 -1.68 -9.99
C ALA A 14 -20.23 -0.51 -8.98
N GLY A 15 -21.24 -0.34 -8.13
CA GLY A 15 -21.31 0.75 -7.16
C GLY A 15 -20.31 0.62 -6.00
N LEU A 16 -19.98 -0.61 -5.59
CA LEU A 16 -19.08 -0.88 -4.46
C LEU A 16 -17.60 -0.64 -4.79
N ALA A 17 -17.21 -0.72 -6.07
CA ALA A 17 -15.84 -0.47 -6.52
C ALA A 17 -15.49 1.03 -6.60
N SER A 18 -16.48 1.92 -6.54
CA SER A 18 -16.31 3.34 -6.82
C SER A 18 -16.23 4.24 -5.57
N CYS A 19 -16.35 3.70 -4.37
CA CYS A 19 -16.39 4.51 -3.14
C CYS A 19 -15.06 4.61 -2.38
N GLY A 20 -13.97 4.05 -2.90
CA GLY A 20 -12.64 4.27 -2.34
C GLY A 20 -12.01 5.56 -2.89
N PRO A 21 -11.29 6.36 -2.09
CA PRO A 21 -10.41 7.37 -2.67
C PRO A 21 -9.48 6.67 -3.67
N ALA A 22 -9.17 7.33 -4.78
CA ALA A 22 -8.15 6.85 -5.71
C ALA A 22 -6.82 6.80 -4.93
N THR A 23 -6.53 5.66 -4.34
CA THR A 23 -5.19 5.34 -3.89
C THR A 23 -4.40 5.17 -5.17
N ASP A 24 -3.30 5.91 -5.34
CA ASP A 24 -2.29 5.56 -6.34
C ASP A 24 -2.10 4.05 -6.26
N ALA A 25 -2.46 3.32 -7.32
CA ALA A 25 -2.76 1.89 -7.23
C ALA A 25 -1.57 1.05 -6.69
N GLY A 26 -0.37 1.62 -6.63
CA GLY A 26 0.83 1.02 -6.04
C GLY A 26 1.05 1.26 -4.54
N CYS A 27 0.29 2.14 -3.89
CA CYS A 27 0.57 2.61 -2.52
C CYS A 27 -0.53 2.27 -1.51
N ALA A 28 -1.63 1.66 -1.96
CA ALA A 28 -2.78 1.34 -1.12
C ALA A 28 -2.36 0.45 0.06
N GLY A 29 -2.52 0.96 1.29
CA GLY A 29 -2.18 0.26 2.54
C GLY A 29 -0.73 0.39 2.99
N TRP A 30 0.15 1.01 2.19
CA TRP A 30 1.56 1.24 2.54
C TRP A 30 1.75 2.62 3.16
N ARG A 31 2.66 2.72 4.13
CA ARG A 31 3.05 3.98 4.77
C ARG A 31 4.55 4.08 4.91
N ALA A 32 5.07 5.31 4.83
CA ALA A 32 6.46 5.59 5.14
C ALA A 32 6.74 5.26 6.62
N VAL A 33 7.82 4.52 6.85
CA VAL A 33 8.33 4.22 8.19
C VAL A 33 9.42 5.24 8.53
N ARG A 34 9.32 5.84 9.71
CA ARG A 34 10.35 6.72 10.27
C ARG A 34 10.82 6.08 11.57
N VAL A 35 12.13 5.91 11.70
CA VAL A 35 12.79 5.40 12.91
C VAL A 35 13.77 6.44 13.42
N ALA A 36 14.13 6.36 14.70
CA ALA A 36 15.17 7.20 15.27
C ALA A 36 16.56 6.72 14.81
N ASP A 37 17.55 7.61 14.77
CA ASP A 37 18.93 7.27 14.39
C ASP A 37 19.50 6.15 15.27
N ALA A 38 19.21 6.18 16.58
CA ALA A 38 19.61 5.12 17.50
C ALA A 38 19.06 3.73 17.12
N THR A 39 17.90 3.66 16.46
CA THR A 39 17.35 2.41 15.93
C THR A 39 18.12 1.95 14.70
N VAL A 40 18.53 2.87 13.83
CA VAL A 40 19.37 2.56 12.67
C VAL A 40 20.71 1.99 13.13
N ASP A 41 21.36 2.66 14.09
CA ASP A 41 22.63 2.22 14.66
C ASP A 41 22.51 0.85 15.34
N TYR A 42 21.42 0.62 16.08
CA TYR A 42 21.17 -0.67 16.71
C TYR A 42 21.02 -1.79 15.67
N LEU A 43 20.21 -1.58 14.63
CA LEU A 43 19.98 -2.59 13.59
C LEU A 43 21.26 -2.84 12.78
N ALA A 44 22.04 -1.80 12.46
CA ALA A 44 23.33 -1.98 11.79
C ALA A 44 24.30 -2.88 12.58
N ALA A 45 24.24 -2.84 13.92
CA ALA A 45 25.12 -3.63 14.78
C ALA A 45 24.57 -5.02 15.14
N HIS A 46 23.25 -5.22 15.10
CA HIS A 46 22.62 -6.42 15.68
C HIS A 46 21.68 -7.17 14.73
N ASP A 47 21.15 -6.53 13.68
CA ASP A 47 20.20 -7.12 12.73
C ASP A 47 20.24 -6.39 11.38
N GLU A 48 21.31 -6.66 10.62
CA GLU A 48 21.56 -6.04 9.31
C GLU A 48 20.44 -6.36 8.32
N ALA A 49 19.88 -7.58 8.36
CA ALA A 49 18.78 -7.98 7.48
C ALA A 49 17.51 -7.15 7.71
N ALA A 50 17.19 -6.83 8.96
CA ALA A 50 16.07 -5.94 9.27
C ALA A 50 16.33 -4.50 8.81
N LEU A 51 17.58 -4.02 8.93
CA LEU A 51 17.96 -2.70 8.40
C LEU A 51 17.81 -2.64 6.87
N GLU A 52 18.32 -3.64 6.16
CA GLU A 52 18.18 -3.76 4.70
C GLU A 52 16.71 -3.77 4.27
N ALA A 53 15.85 -4.49 4.99
CA ALA A 53 14.42 -4.51 4.72
C ALA A 53 13.75 -3.13 4.89
N LEU A 54 14.15 -2.35 5.90
CA LEU A 54 13.66 -0.98 6.09
C LEU A 54 14.11 -0.05 4.96
N ILE A 55 15.36 -0.18 4.51
CA ILE A 55 15.91 0.58 3.38
C ILE A 55 15.14 0.22 2.10
N ALA A 56 15.01 -1.09 1.80
CA ALA A 56 14.30 -1.58 0.62
C ALA A 56 12.83 -1.18 0.60
N HIS A 57 12.17 -1.16 1.78
CA HIS A 57 10.82 -0.61 1.93
C HIS A 57 10.81 0.84 1.47
N HIS A 58 11.67 1.69 2.04
CA HIS A 58 11.78 3.12 1.74
C HIS A 58 12.06 3.39 0.25
N GLU A 59 13.03 2.72 -0.36
CA GLU A 59 13.37 2.90 -1.77
C GLU A 59 12.23 2.46 -2.69
N THR A 60 11.55 1.37 -2.34
CA THR A 60 10.44 0.85 -3.15
C THR A 60 9.30 1.85 -3.23
N GLY A 61 8.87 2.44 -2.12
CA GLY A 61 7.80 3.45 -2.20
C GLY A 61 8.26 4.78 -2.78
N GLN A 62 9.55 5.15 -2.73
CA GLN A 62 10.05 6.28 -3.52
C GLN A 62 9.92 5.98 -5.02
N ARG A 63 10.38 4.80 -5.46
CA ARG A 63 10.30 4.34 -6.84
C ARG A 63 8.85 4.24 -7.36
N LEU A 64 7.92 3.84 -6.50
CA LEU A 64 6.49 3.74 -6.80
C LEU A 64 5.74 5.08 -6.66
N GLY A 65 6.40 6.16 -6.22
CA GLY A 65 5.78 7.47 -6.02
C GLY A 65 4.89 7.58 -4.77
N CYS A 66 4.97 6.60 -3.86
CA CYS A 66 4.17 6.54 -2.64
C CYS A 66 4.59 7.55 -1.57
N TRP A 67 5.84 8.00 -1.59
CA TRP A 67 6.31 9.09 -0.75
C TRP A 67 7.39 9.89 -1.47
N ARG A 68 7.48 11.16 -1.09
CA ARG A 68 8.44 12.15 -1.60
C ARG A 68 9.33 12.63 -0.45
#